data_AF-A0A968I3U6-F1
#
_entry.id   AF-A0A968I3U6-F1
#
_cell.length_a   1.000
_cell.length_b   1.000
_cell.length_c   1.000
_cell.angle_alpha   90.00
_cell.angle_beta   90.00
_cell.angle_gamma   90.00
#
_symmetry.space_group_name_H-M   'P 1'
#
loop_
_entity.id
_entity.type
_entity.pdbx_description
1 polymer ?
#
loop_
_entity_poly.entity_id
_entity_poly.type
_entity_poly.pdbx_seq_one_letter_code
_entity_poly.pdbx_strand_id
1 'polypeptide(L)'
;MIIQLWYRLYPILHPLFIGLCMGLAWGMVGLFLWNIGAAIAYSLKTSQRMHQIPCSQCQYFTGDYRLKCTLHPSIALSDAAIHCADFAAPATLTLEISEP
;
A
#
# COMPACT_ATOMS: atom_id res chain seq x y z
N MET A 1 -42.71 11.87 -42.70
CA MET A 1 -42.73 10.48 -42.16
C MET A 1 -41.58 10.19 -41.18
N ILE A 2 -40.35 10.65 -41.46
CA ILE A 2 -39.16 10.42 -40.62
C ILE A 2 -39.27 11.01 -39.20
N ILE A 3 -39.81 12.22 -39.05
CA ILE A 3 -39.99 12.90 -37.75
C ILE A 3 -40.98 12.16 -36.83
N GLN A 4 -42.03 11.57 -37.40
CA GLN A 4 -43.03 10.78 -36.66
C GLN A 4 -42.44 9.45 -36.14
N LEU A 5 -41.55 8.82 -36.91
CA LEU A 5 -40.81 7.64 -36.47
C LEU A 5 -39.85 7.98 -35.32
N TRP A 6 -39.18 9.12 -35.41
CA TRP A 6 -38.23 9.58 -34.40
C TRP A 6 -38.90 9.85 -33.06
N TYR A 7 -40.07 10.51 -33.06
CA TYR A 7 -40.86 10.75 -31.85
C TYR A 7 -41.38 9.47 -31.18
N ARG A 8 -41.66 8.41 -31.95
CA ARG A 8 -42.05 7.10 -31.39
C ARG A 8 -40.89 6.33 -30.79
N LEU A 9 -39.67 6.51 -31.31
CA LEU A 9 -38.49 5.75 -30.88
C LEU A 9 -37.79 6.38 -29.66
N TYR A 10 -37.83 7.71 -29.55
CA TYR A 10 -37.27 8.49 -28.45
C TYR A 10 -37.64 7.99 -27.03
N PRO A 11 -38.92 7.69 -26.69
CA PRO A 11 -39.28 7.27 -25.34
C PRO A 11 -38.71 5.90 -24.96
N ILE A 12 -38.33 5.06 -25.93
CA ILE A 12 -37.71 3.74 -25.69
C ILE A 12 -36.19 3.87 -25.56
N LEU A 13 -35.57 4.77 -26.34
CA LEU A 13 -34.13 4.97 -26.36
C LEU A 13 -33.64 5.78 -25.14
N HIS A 14 -34.43 6.73 -24.68
CA HIS A 14 -34.11 7.61 -23.55
C HIS A 14 -33.84 6.88 -22.22
N PRO A 15 -34.68 5.93 -21.74
CA PRO A 15 -34.41 5.22 -20.49
C PRO A 15 -33.19 4.30 -20.54
N LEU A 16 -32.89 3.73 -21.72
CA LEU A 16 -31.69 2.91 -21.92
C LEU A 16 -30.42 3.76 -21.80
N PHE A 17 -30.43 4.95 -22.40
CA PHE A 17 -29.27 5.84 -22.35
C PHE A 17 -29.03 6.38 -20.93
N ILE A 18 -30.09 6.74 -20.20
CA ILE A 18 -30.02 7.13 -18.79
C ILE A 18 -29.45 6.00 -17.93
N GLY A 19 -29.96 4.77 -18.10
CA GLY A 19 -29.51 3.62 -17.32
C GLY A 19 -28.05 3.27 -17.58
N LEU A 20 -27.63 3.31 -18.85
CA LEU A 20 -26.23 3.10 -19.24
C LEU A 20 -25.31 4.16 -18.63
N CYS A 21 -25.68 5.44 -18.74
CA CYS A 21 -24.86 6.53 -18.21
C CYS A 21 -24.71 6.46 -16.68
N MET A 22 -25.80 6.13 -15.98
CA MET A 22 -25.81 5.99 -14.53
C MET A 22 -24.98 4.78 -14.07
N GLY A 23 -25.10 3.65 -14.78
CA GLY A 23 -24.29 2.46 -14.52
C GLY A 23 -22.79 2.70 -14.73
N LEU A 24 -22.42 3.38 -15.82
CA LEU A 24 -21.02 3.71 -16.10
C LEU A 24 -20.44 4.69 -15.09
N ALA A 25 -21.20 5.73 -14.71
CA ALA A 25 -20.77 6.70 -13.72
C ALA A 25 -20.50 6.04 -12.35
N TRP A 26 -21.44 5.22 -11.88
CA TRP A 26 -21.27 4.47 -10.63
C TRP A 26 -20.16 3.42 -10.72
N GLY A 27 -20.01 2.76 -11.88
CA GLY A 27 -18.90 1.84 -12.14
C GLY A 27 -17.54 2.53 -12.04
N MET A 28 -17.38 3.72 -12.63
CA MET A 28 -16.16 4.51 -12.52
C MET A 28 -15.87 4.94 -11.09
N VAL A 29 -16.89 5.41 -10.35
CA VAL A 29 -16.73 5.78 -8.94
C VAL A 29 -16.31 4.59 -8.09
N GLY A 30 -16.95 3.42 -8.28
CA GLY A 30 -16.60 2.18 -7.59
C GLY A 30 -15.16 1.73 -7.89
N LEU A 31 -14.77 1.77 -9.16
CA LEU A 31 -13.39 1.48 -9.58
C LEU A 31 -12.39 2.45 -8.95
N PHE A 32 -12.70 3.74 -8.89
CA PHE A 32 -11.85 4.74 -8.24
C PHE A 32 -11.66 4.44 -6.76
N LEU A 33 -12.74 4.18 -6.04
CA LEU A 33 -12.70 3.82 -4.63
C LEU A 33 -11.90 2.53 -4.39
N TRP A 34 -12.05 1.53 -5.26
CA TRP A 34 -11.29 0.29 -5.19
C TRP A 34 -9.79 0.53 -5.40
N ASN A 35 -9.42 1.32 -6.40
CA ASN A 35 -8.02 1.65 -6.66
C ASN A 35 -7.38 2.39 -5.47
N ILE A 36 -8.08 3.37 -4.91
CA ILE A 36 -7.61 4.12 -3.72
C ILE A 36 -7.48 3.18 -2.52
N GLY A 37 -8.50 2.37 -2.24
CA GLY A 37 -8.49 1.42 -1.13
C GLY A 37 -7.38 0.38 -1.27
N ALA A 38 -7.17 -0.16 -2.48
CA ALA A 38 -6.07 -1.06 -2.78
C ALA A 38 -4.73 -0.37 -2.54
N ALA A 39 -4.52 0.84 -3.06
CA ALA A 39 -3.29 1.60 -2.87
C ALA A 39 -3.00 1.88 -1.38
N ILE A 40 -4.02 2.22 -0.58
CA ILE A 40 -3.89 2.40 0.87
C ILE A 40 -3.55 1.07 1.54
N ALA A 41 -4.22 -0.03 1.19
CA ALA A 41 -3.92 -1.35 1.76
C ALA A 41 -2.49 -1.81 1.43
N TYR A 42 -2.00 -1.54 0.22
CA TYR A 42 -0.61 -1.77 -0.16
C TYR A 42 0.33 -0.87 0.65
N SER A 43 -0.02 0.41 0.84
CA SER A 43 0.73 1.38 1.65
C SER A 43 0.83 0.96 3.12
N LEU A 44 -0.26 0.43 3.69
CA LEU A 44 -0.28 -0.10 5.06
C LEU A 44 0.54 -1.39 5.17
N LYS A 45 0.47 -2.29 4.18
CA LYS A 45 1.30 -3.51 4.15
C LYS A 45 2.79 -3.19 4.03
N THR A 46 3.18 -2.21 3.21
CA THR A 46 4.59 -1.77 3.14
C THR A 46 5.03 -1.06 4.41
N SER A 47 4.15 -0.24 5.03
CA SER A 47 4.46 0.39 6.31
C SER A 47 4.59 -0.61 7.47
N GLN A 48 3.75 -1.65 7.49
CA GLN A 48 3.91 -2.76 8.45
C GLN A 48 5.19 -3.54 8.19
N ARG A 49 5.57 -3.77 6.92
CA ARG A 49 6.88 -4.34 6.60
C ARG A 49 8.02 -3.47 7.16
N MET A 50 7.95 -2.15 7.04
CA MET A 50 8.98 -1.28 7.62
C MET A 50 9.03 -1.31 9.15
N HIS A 51 7.90 -1.53 9.83
CA HIS A 51 7.88 -1.74 11.29
C HIS A 51 8.43 -3.11 11.72
N GLN A 52 8.42 -4.10 10.83
CA GLN A 52 8.98 -5.43 11.08
C GLN A 52 10.48 -5.51 10.85
N ILE A 53 11.13 -4.45 10.35
CA ILE A 53 12.58 -4.45 10.11
C ILE A 53 13.31 -4.12 11.42
N PRO A 54 14.06 -5.07 12.01
CA PRO A 54 14.74 -4.85 13.29
C PRO A 54 16.03 -4.02 13.16
N CYS A 55 16.39 -3.54 11.96
CA CYS A 55 17.65 -2.84 11.70
C CYS A 55 17.83 -1.56 12.53
N SER A 56 16.77 -0.81 12.81
CA SER A 56 16.85 0.41 13.63
C SER A 56 17.20 0.14 15.09
N GLN A 57 17.02 -1.10 15.54
CA GLN A 57 17.28 -1.60 16.88
C GLN A 57 18.50 -2.54 16.91
N CYS A 58 19.39 -2.48 15.92
CA CYS A 58 20.57 -3.34 15.81
C CYS A 58 21.85 -2.58 16.18
N GLN A 59 22.77 -3.21 16.92
CA GLN A 59 24.04 -2.61 17.34
C GLN A 59 24.92 -2.17 16.16
N TYR A 60 24.80 -2.84 15.01
CA TYR A 60 25.61 -2.58 13.81
C TYR A 60 25.01 -1.50 12.90
N PHE A 61 23.90 -0.87 13.30
CA PHE A 61 23.24 0.17 12.54
C PHE A 61 23.91 1.52 12.77
N THR A 62 24.59 2.03 11.75
CA THR A 62 25.33 3.30 11.80
C THR A 62 24.49 4.49 11.35
N GLY A 63 23.32 4.27 10.75
CA GLY A 63 22.41 5.35 10.30
C GLY A 63 22.95 6.21 9.15
N ASP A 64 24.12 5.90 8.60
CA ASP A 64 24.75 6.65 7.52
C ASP A 64 24.15 6.26 6.15
N TYR A 65 23.90 7.23 5.29
CA TYR A 65 23.31 7.01 3.96
C TYR A 65 24.20 6.11 3.08
N ARG A 66 25.52 6.16 3.28
CA ARG A 66 26.51 5.38 2.53
C ARG A 66 26.69 3.98 3.12
N LEU A 67 26.65 3.85 4.46
CA LEU A 67 26.71 2.58 5.17
C LEU A 67 25.58 2.52 6.20
N LYS A 68 24.48 1.85 5.83
CA LYS A 68 23.35 1.63 6.74
C LYS A 68 23.65 0.55 7.79
N CYS A 69 24.42 -0.47 7.43
CA CYS A 69 24.86 -1.56 8.30
C CYS A 69 26.31 -1.92 7.94
N THR A 70 27.14 -2.22 8.95
CA THR A 70 28.57 -2.55 8.76
C THR A 70 28.81 -3.96 8.24
N LEU A 71 27.89 -4.90 8.51
CA LEU A 71 27.99 -6.30 8.08
C LEU A 71 27.40 -6.49 6.67
N HIS A 72 26.16 -6.05 6.50
CA HIS A 72 25.40 -6.27 5.27
C HIS A 72 24.75 -4.96 4.76
N PRO A 73 25.53 -4.07 4.13
CA PRO A 73 25.03 -2.77 3.68
C PRO A 73 24.02 -2.86 2.52
N SER A 74 23.98 -3.96 1.78
CA SER A 74 23.08 -4.17 0.63
C SER A 74 21.66 -4.57 1.02
N ILE A 75 21.49 -5.25 2.16
CA ILE A 75 20.18 -5.76 2.63
C ILE A 75 19.57 -4.92 3.76
N ALA A 76 20.33 -4.00 4.35
CA ALA A 76 19.87 -3.14 5.44
C ALA A 76 18.63 -2.31 5.06
N LEU A 77 17.68 -2.17 6.01
CA LEU A 77 16.41 -1.45 5.81
C LEU A 77 15.54 -1.97 4.65
N SER A 78 15.73 -3.23 4.27
CA SER A 78 14.90 -3.92 3.28
C SER A 78 14.18 -5.11 3.91
N ASP A 79 13.22 -5.67 3.18
CA ASP A 79 12.42 -6.80 3.66
C ASP A 79 13.25 -8.08 3.86
N ALA A 80 14.41 -8.17 3.21
CA ALA A 80 15.36 -9.26 3.44
C ALA A 80 16.00 -9.20 4.84
N ALA A 81 15.99 -8.03 5.50
CA ALA A 81 16.54 -7.87 6.83
C ALA A 81 15.56 -8.20 7.98
N ILE A 82 14.30 -8.54 7.68
CA ILE A 82 13.30 -8.97 8.69
C ILE A 82 13.77 -10.22 9.44
N HIS A 83 14.52 -11.11 8.76
CA HIS A 83 15.12 -12.32 9.34
C HIS A 83 16.66 -12.27 9.33
N CYS A 84 17.25 -11.10 9.58
CA CYS A 84 18.70 -10.95 9.61
C CYS A 84 19.34 -11.87 10.67
N ALA A 85 20.17 -12.83 10.24
CA ALA A 85 20.80 -13.82 11.13
C ALA A 85 21.80 -13.17 12.11
N ASP A 86 22.39 -12.05 11.71
CA ASP A 86 23.40 -11.32 12.50
C ASP A 86 22.79 -10.22 13.39
N PHE A 87 21.49 -10.27 13.63
CA PHE A 87 20.82 -9.30 14.49
C PHE A 87 21.39 -9.36 15.92
N ALA A 88 21.94 -8.25 16.39
CA ALA A 88 22.40 -8.07 17.76
C ALA A 88 21.66 -6.89 18.39
N ALA A 89 20.94 -7.15 19.48
CA ALA A 89 20.28 -6.10 20.25
C ALA A 89 21.34 -5.18 20.91
N PRO A 90 21.13 -3.85 20.96
CA PRO A 90 22.06 -2.94 21.60
C PRO A 90 22.12 -3.23 23.10
N ALA A 91 23.32 -3.10 23.67
CA ALA A 91 23.60 -3.43 25.07
C ALA A 91 22.71 -2.69 26.09
N THR A 92 22.09 -1.58 25.70
CA THR A 92 21.14 -0.83 26.54
C THR A 92 19.84 -1.61 26.81
N LEU A 93 19.41 -2.49 25.90
CA LEU A 93 18.19 -3.32 26.07
C LEU A 93 18.41 -4.55 26.96
N THR A 94 19.66 -4.96 27.21
CA THR A 94 19.97 -6.09 28.09
C THR A 94 20.08 -5.72 29.56
N LEU A 95 20.14 -4.42 29.90
CA LEU A 95 20.22 -3.98 31.29
C LEU A 95 18.84 -3.91 31.98
N GLU A 96 17.73 -3.80 31.23
CA GLU A 96 16.37 -3.78 31.80
C GLU A 96 15.80 -5.17 32.12
N ILE A 97 16.39 -6.25 31.58
CA ILE A 97 15.92 -7.64 31.83
C ILE A 97 16.63 -8.25 33.07
N SER A 98 17.62 -7.55 33.63
CA SER A 98 18.48 -8.05 34.71
C SER A 98 18.40 -7.21 35.99
N GLU A 99 17.23 -6.66 36.32
CA GLU A 99 16.96 -6.20 37.69
C GLU A 99 16.02 -7.20 38.39
N PRO A 100 16.45 -7.84 39.50
CA PRO A 100 15.77 -8.96 40.16
C PRO A 100 14.52 -8.58 40.96
#